data_AF-A0A845K0E4-F1
#
_entry.id   AF-A0A845K0E4-F1
#
_cell.length_a   1.000
_cell.length_b   1.000
_cell.length_c   1.000
_cell.angle_alpha   90.00
_cell.angle_beta   90.00
_cell.angle_gamma   90.00
#
_symmetry.space_group_name_H-M   'P 1'
#
loop_
_entity.id
_entity.type
_entity.pdbx_description
1 polymer ?
#
loop_
_entity_poly.entity_id
_entity_poly.type
_entity_poly.pdbx_seq_one_letter_code
_entity_poly.pdbx_strand_id
1 'polypeptide(L)'
;MSIGISQSAKYYIIIAGECTVNLPQFDNVTYIKTENRNYDFGGYCFFFKQFDFKSIKSNDIFIFLNSSVRGPFIAGYYNNNWYKIFSTKLIGDTKLVGGSINILPGGIDRAKLVEKSFRVKAPFPHVQTTVYAMTYEALSYLMSIGFYDIDYEIERAEVILL
;
A
#
# COMPACT_ATOMS: atom_id res chain seq x y z
N MET A 1 7.10 -18.76 -16.89
CA MET A 1 6.86 -17.30 -16.78
C MET A 1 5.99 -17.10 -15.55
N SER A 2 6.51 -16.54 -14.45
CA SER A 2 5.68 -16.33 -13.25
C SER A 2 4.81 -15.11 -13.47
N ILE A 3 3.49 -15.31 -13.61
CA ILE A 3 2.54 -14.21 -13.72
C ILE A 3 2.31 -13.69 -12.29
N GLY A 4 2.58 -12.39 -12.06
CA GLY A 4 2.36 -11.75 -10.74
C GLY A 4 0.86 -11.66 -10.35
N ILE A 5 -0.02 -11.89 -11.31
CA ILE A 5 -1.48 -12.00 -11.12
C ILE A 5 -1.83 -13.45 -10.84
N SER A 6 -2.52 -13.68 -9.72
CA SER A 6 -3.00 -14.99 -9.27
C SER A 6 -4.52 -15.01 -9.25
N GLN A 7 -5.15 -16.05 -9.81
CA GLN A 7 -6.62 -16.17 -9.86
C GLN A 7 -7.28 -16.26 -8.47
N SER A 8 -6.50 -16.56 -7.43
CA SER A 8 -6.99 -16.64 -6.04
C SER A 8 -7.00 -15.30 -5.30
N ALA A 9 -6.74 -14.18 -5.98
CA ALA A 9 -6.80 -12.83 -5.43
C ALA A 9 -7.56 -11.88 -6.37
N LYS A 10 -8.18 -10.84 -5.80
CA LYS A 10 -8.75 -9.73 -6.56
C LYS A 10 -7.73 -8.60 -6.66
N TYR A 11 -7.60 -8.00 -7.83
CA TYR A 11 -6.66 -6.92 -8.10
C TYR A 11 -7.41 -5.66 -8.48
N TYR A 12 -7.11 -4.58 -7.78
CA TYR A 12 -7.58 -3.23 -8.11
C TYR A 12 -6.36 -2.42 -8.55
N ILE A 13 -6.27 -2.14 -9.84
CA ILE A 13 -5.15 -1.41 -10.42
C ILE A 13 -5.58 0.03 -10.64
N ILE A 14 -5.05 0.91 -9.81
CA ILE A 14 -5.34 2.35 -9.85
C ILE A 14 -4.35 3.01 -10.82
N ILE A 15 -4.89 3.67 -11.83
CA ILE A 15 -4.17 4.38 -12.86
C ILE A 15 -4.41 5.87 -12.62
N ALA A 16 -3.39 6.53 -12.07
CA ALA A 16 -3.40 7.97 -11.83
C ALA A 16 -2.91 8.70 -13.10
N GLY A 17 -3.77 9.52 -13.69
CA GLY A 17 -3.50 10.22 -14.95
C GLY A 17 -3.80 9.37 -16.19
N GLU A 18 -3.03 9.62 -17.26
CA GLU A 18 -3.27 9.01 -18.57
C GLU A 18 -2.62 7.62 -18.72
N CYS A 19 -3.31 6.73 -19.44
CA CYS A 19 -2.79 5.43 -19.84
C CYS A 19 -3.03 5.24 -21.35
N THR A 20 -1.94 5.19 -22.10
CA THR A 20 -1.94 5.10 -23.57
C THR A 20 -1.77 3.67 -24.09
N VAL A 21 -1.55 2.71 -23.19
CA VAL A 21 -1.35 1.30 -23.54
C VAL A 21 -2.65 0.50 -23.41
N ASN A 22 -2.77 -0.54 -24.22
CA ASN A 22 -3.85 -1.52 -24.07
C ASN A 22 -3.58 -2.40 -22.85
N LEU A 23 -4.54 -2.43 -21.93
CA LEU A 23 -4.42 -3.18 -20.68
C LEU A 23 -4.95 -4.61 -20.87
N PRO A 24 -4.22 -5.64 -20.39
CA PRO A 24 -4.68 -7.02 -20.47
C PRO A 24 -5.96 -7.21 -19.65
N GLN A 25 -6.87 -8.05 -20.14
CA GLN A 25 -8.13 -8.35 -19.47
C GLN A 25 -8.01 -9.65 -18.67
N PHE A 26 -8.43 -9.60 -17.42
CA PHE A 26 -8.50 -10.76 -16.53
C PHE A 26 -9.75 -10.63 -15.67
N ASP A 27 -10.44 -11.75 -15.41
CA ASP A 27 -11.71 -11.77 -14.67
C ASP A 27 -11.59 -11.23 -13.22
N ASN A 28 -10.39 -11.33 -12.64
CA ASN A 28 -10.10 -10.93 -11.27
C ASN A 28 -9.36 -9.57 -11.18
N VAL A 29 -9.28 -8.80 -12.26
CA VAL A 29 -8.62 -7.50 -12.31
C VAL A 29 -9.63 -6.40 -12.63
N THR A 30 -9.65 -5.35 -11.83
CA THR A 30 -10.44 -4.14 -12.06
C THR A 30 -9.50 -2.95 -12.19
N TYR A 31 -9.62 -2.21 -13.29
CA TYR A 31 -8.86 -0.99 -13.53
C TYR A 31 -9.66 0.24 -13.08
N ILE A 32 -9.03 1.13 -12.34
CA ILE A 32 -9.66 2.31 -11.77
C ILE A 32 -8.86 3.53 -12.21
N LYS A 33 -9.49 4.46 -12.92
CA LYS A 33 -8.84 5.69 -13.37
C LYS A 33 -9.11 6.81 -12.40
N THR A 34 -8.09 7.61 -12.10
CA THR A 34 -8.19 8.77 -11.22
C THR A 34 -7.25 9.87 -11.69
N GLU A 35 -7.49 11.10 -11.23
CA GLU A 35 -6.56 12.21 -11.45
C GLU A 35 -5.26 11.97 -10.67
N ASN A 36 -4.13 12.48 -11.18
CA ASN A 36 -2.85 12.37 -10.47
C ASN A 36 -2.78 13.39 -9.33
N ARG A 37 -3.45 13.07 -8.22
CA ARG A 37 -3.51 13.89 -7.00
C ARG A 37 -2.95 13.11 -5.81
N ASN A 38 -2.14 13.76 -4.98
CA ASN A 38 -1.57 13.20 -3.75
C ASN A 38 -0.74 11.89 -3.94
N TYR A 39 -0.06 11.74 -5.08
CA TYR A 39 0.85 10.62 -5.38
C TYR A 39 0.16 9.24 -5.25
N ASP A 40 0.93 8.19 -4.90
CA ASP A 40 0.42 6.83 -4.75
C ASP A 40 -0.71 6.72 -3.70
N PHE A 41 -0.59 7.47 -2.60
CA PHE A 41 -1.55 7.45 -1.50
C PHE A 41 -2.91 8.03 -1.91
N GLY A 42 -2.92 9.10 -2.70
CA GLY A 42 -4.15 9.67 -3.24
C GLY A 42 -4.96 8.68 -4.09
N GLY A 43 -4.27 7.78 -4.80
CA GLY A 43 -4.91 6.67 -5.49
C GLY A 43 -5.68 5.75 -4.54
N TYR A 44 -5.08 5.37 -3.40
CA TYR A 44 -5.76 4.56 -2.39
C TYR A 44 -6.94 5.29 -1.74
N CYS A 45 -6.81 6.57 -1.44
CA CYS A 45 -7.92 7.39 -0.93
C CYS A 45 -9.08 7.43 -1.93
N PHE A 46 -8.79 7.69 -3.21
CA PHE A 46 -9.80 7.68 -4.27
C PHE A 46 -10.48 6.31 -4.41
N PHE A 47 -9.71 5.22 -4.30
CA PHE A 47 -10.26 3.88 -4.30
C PHE A 47 -11.23 3.64 -3.14
N PHE A 48 -10.84 3.95 -1.90
CA PHE A 48 -11.68 3.64 -0.75
C PHE A 48 -12.94 4.49 -0.63
N LYS A 49 -12.97 5.70 -1.20
CA LYS A 49 -14.18 6.53 -1.27
C LYS A 49 -15.32 5.91 -2.08
N GLN A 50 -14.98 5.09 -3.08
CA GLN A 50 -15.94 4.41 -3.96
C GLN A 50 -16.07 2.91 -3.68
N PHE A 51 -15.20 2.36 -2.83
CA PHE A 51 -15.14 0.93 -2.58
C PHE A 51 -16.25 0.50 -1.61
N ASP A 52 -17.08 -0.45 -2.02
CA ASP A 52 -18.09 -1.02 -1.13
C ASP A 52 -17.46 -1.98 -0.11
N PHE A 53 -17.18 -1.45 1.07
CA PHE A 53 -16.59 -2.19 2.18
C PHE A 53 -17.47 -3.34 2.68
N LYS A 54 -18.78 -3.35 2.39
CA LYS A 54 -19.70 -4.44 2.76
C LYS A 54 -19.41 -5.74 2.00
N SER A 55 -18.70 -5.66 0.88
CA SER A 55 -18.32 -6.82 0.06
C SER A 55 -17.11 -7.59 0.62
N ILE A 56 -16.45 -7.05 1.64
CA ILE A 56 -15.26 -7.61 2.28
C ILE A 56 -15.66 -8.57 3.40
N LYS A 57 -14.94 -9.69 3.49
CA LYS A 57 -15.04 -10.64 4.60
C LYS A 57 -14.02 -10.32 5.68
N SER A 58 -14.36 -10.63 6.93
CA SER A 58 -13.49 -10.40 8.09
C SER A 58 -12.16 -11.18 8.04
N ASN A 59 -12.05 -12.19 7.20
CA ASN A 59 -10.85 -12.98 6.97
C ASN A 59 -10.06 -12.55 5.72
N ASP A 60 -10.50 -11.50 5.01
CA ASP A 60 -9.75 -10.97 3.87
C ASP A 60 -8.48 -10.25 4.33
N ILE A 61 -7.45 -10.33 3.48
CA ILE A 61 -6.17 -9.65 3.66
C ILE A 61 -5.99 -8.68 2.50
N PHE A 62 -5.62 -7.46 2.84
CA PHE A 62 -5.41 -6.37 1.90
C PHE A 62 -3.95 -6.21 1.64
N ILE A 63 -3.54 -6.13 0.38
CA ILE A 63 -2.15 -5.87 0.01
C ILE A 63 -2.12 -4.62 -0.86
N PHE A 64 -1.36 -3.66 -0.37
CA PHE A 64 -1.07 -2.40 -1.01
C PHE A 64 0.28 -2.53 -1.67
N LEU A 65 0.35 -2.09 -2.92
CA LEU A 65 1.52 -2.22 -3.76
C LEU A 65 1.64 -1.00 -4.66
N ASN A 66 2.78 -0.33 -4.60
CA ASN A 66 3.10 0.73 -5.55
C ASN A 66 3.67 0.11 -6.84
N SER A 67 3.44 0.78 -7.96
CA SER A 67 3.85 0.30 -9.31
C SER A 67 5.37 0.15 -9.48
N SER A 68 6.17 0.84 -8.65
CA SER A 68 7.63 0.78 -8.67
C SER A 68 8.22 -0.44 -7.97
N VAL A 69 7.41 -1.22 -7.23
CA VAL A 69 7.87 -2.42 -6.52
C VAL A 69 8.17 -3.54 -7.51
N ARG A 70 9.39 -4.08 -7.44
CA ARG A 70 9.87 -5.16 -8.33
C ARG A 70 9.92 -6.55 -7.68
N GLY A 71 9.72 -6.61 -6.37
CA GLY A 71 9.74 -7.85 -5.60
C GLY A 71 8.34 -8.25 -5.09
N PRO A 72 8.26 -9.30 -4.26
CA PRO A 72 9.38 -10.07 -3.71
C PRO A 72 10.04 -10.94 -4.78
N PHE A 73 11.37 -10.96 -4.80
CA PHE A 73 12.13 -11.92 -5.60
C PHE A 73 12.05 -13.29 -4.92
N ILE A 74 11.36 -14.22 -5.56
CA ILE A 74 11.14 -15.57 -5.03
C ILE A 74 12.17 -16.54 -5.61
N ALA A 75 12.66 -17.46 -4.77
CA ALA A 75 13.52 -18.54 -5.24
C ALA A 75 12.73 -19.51 -6.14
N GLY A 76 13.41 -20.17 -7.08
CA GLY A 76 12.75 -21.06 -8.05
C GLY A 76 12.02 -22.27 -7.45
N TYR A 77 12.33 -22.62 -6.20
CA TYR A 77 11.64 -23.69 -5.45
C TYR A 77 10.42 -23.20 -4.65
N TYR A 78 10.13 -21.89 -4.64
CA TYR A 78 8.98 -21.34 -3.92
C TYR A 78 7.71 -21.55 -4.74
N ASN A 79 6.89 -22.51 -4.32
CA ASN A 79 5.70 -22.95 -5.07
C ASN A 79 4.40 -22.24 -4.67
N ASN A 80 4.45 -21.29 -3.74
CA ASN A 80 3.27 -20.54 -3.29
C ASN A 80 3.12 -19.23 -4.08
N ASN A 81 1.92 -18.65 -4.05
CA ASN A 81 1.71 -17.30 -4.56
C ASN A 81 2.59 -16.29 -3.80
N TRP A 82 3.12 -15.28 -4.50
CA TRP A 82 4.03 -14.28 -3.92
C TRP A 82 3.44 -13.57 -2.70
N TYR A 83 2.14 -13.31 -2.70
CA TYR A 83 1.45 -12.63 -1.62
C TYR A 83 1.40 -13.43 -0.31
N LYS A 84 1.68 -14.74 -0.36
CA LYS A 84 1.83 -15.59 0.84
C LYS A 84 3.02 -15.16 1.70
N ILE A 85 4.02 -14.49 1.14
CA ILE A 85 5.16 -13.95 1.90
C ILE A 85 4.71 -12.92 2.93
N PHE A 86 3.66 -12.15 2.63
CA PHE A 86 3.09 -11.16 3.54
C PHE A 86 1.96 -11.75 4.37
N SER A 87 0.97 -12.37 3.72
CA SER A 87 -0.24 -12.85 4.40
C SER A 87 0.02 -13.90 5.48
N THR A 88 1.04 -14.75 5.33
CA THR A 88 1.39 -15.76 6.36
C THR A 88 2.04 -15.17 7.61
N LYS A 89 2.48 -13.91 7.55
CA LYS A 89 3.06 -13.19 8.69
C LYS A 89 2.00 -12.43 9.51
N LEU A 90 0.78 -12.29 8.99
CA LEU A 90 -0.35 -11.69 9.69
C LEU A 90 -1.01 -12.72 10.62
N ILE A 91 -0.31 -13.06 11.70
CA ILE A 91 -0.74 -14.03 12.70
C ILE A 91 -0.78 -13.42 14.10
N GLY A 92 -1.69 -13.91 14.95
CA GLY A 92 -1.89 -13.41 16.30
C GLY A 92 -2.20 -11.92 16.32
N ASP A 93 -1.38 -11.15 17.04
CA ASP A 93 -1.52 -9.70 17.19
C ASP A 93 -0.90 -8.90 16.04
N THR A 94 -0.32 -9.57 15.03
CA THR A 94 0.29 -8.88 13.88
C THR A 94 -0.79 -8.48 12.87
N LYS A 95 -1.15 -7.19 12.84
CA LYS A 95 -2.20 -6.65 11.95
C LYS A 95 -1.69 -6.00 10.67
N LEU A 96 -0.40 -5.69 10.60
CA LEU A 96 0.28 -5.07 9.47
C LEU A 96 1.67 -5.69 9.26
N VAL A 97 2.00 -6.04 8.02
CA VAL A 97 3.33 -6.53 7.62
C VAL A 97 3.70 -5.91 6.30
N GLY A 98 4.87 -5.28 6.19
CA GLY A 98 5.32 -4.72 4.94
C GLY A 98 6.78 -4.99 4.66
N GLY A 99 7.15 -4.81 3.39
CA GLY A 99 8.53 -4.68 2.96
C GLY A 99 8.84 -3.21 2.73
N SER A 100 9.41 -2.53 3.72
CA SER A 100 10.50 -1.56 3.52
C SER A 100 11.03 -1.06 4.87
N ILE A 101 12.34 -0.87 4.96
CA ILE A 101 12.97 0.02 5.95
C ILE A 101 13.95 0.88 5.15
N ASN A 102 13.62 2.16 4.96
CA ASN A 102 14.61 3.17 4.62
C ASN A 102 14.94 3.92 5.92
N ILE A 103 16.20 4.22 6.19
CA ILE A 103 16.55 5.07 7.33
C ILE A 103 16.81 6.46 6.76
N LEU A 104 15.98 7.43 7.13
CA LEU A 104 16.25 8.83 6.77
C LEU A 104 17.62 9.21 7.38
N PRO A 105 18.58 9.69 6.56
CA PRO A 105 19.85 10.20 7.07
C PRO A 105 19.60 11.31 8.10
N GLY A 106 20.31 11.29 9.23
CA GLY A 106 20.23 12.37 10.21
C GLY A 106 20.70 13.72 9.62
N GLY A 107 20.18 14.83 10.13
CA GLY A 107 20.64 16.17 9.78
C GLY A 107 20.01 16.82 8.53
N ILE A 108 19.25 16.07 7.73
CA ILE A 108 18.43 16.66 6.65
C ILE A 108 17.14 17.26 7.22
N ASP A 109 16.56 18.26 6.55
CA ASP A 109 15.37 18.96 7.07
C ASP A 109 14.16 18.03 7.29
N ARG A 110 14.04 16.96 6.48
CA ARG A 110 13.02 15.92 6.69
C ARG A 110 13.20 15.13 7.98
N ALA A 111 14.44 14.85 8.39
CA ALA A 111 14.72 14.15 9.63
C ALA A 111 14.36 15.02 10.85
N LYS A 112 14.64 16.33 10.78
CA LYS A 112 14.23 17.30 11.81
C LYS A 112 12.70 17.41 11.92
N LEU A 113 11.99 17.33 10.79
CA LEU A 113 10.52 17.31 10.77
C LEU A 113 9.97 16.08 11.51
N VAL A 114 10.47 14.88 11.21
CA VAL A 114 10.06 13.63 11.86
C VAL A 114 10.36 13.67 13.36
N GLU A 115 11.56 14.09 13.76
CA GLU A 115 11.94 14.26 15.16
C GLU A 115 10.98 15.18 15.91
N LYS A 116 10.63 16.33 15.31
CA LYS A 116 9.71 17.29 15.90
C LYS A 116 8.28 16.77 15.97
N SER A 117 7.77 16.16 14.91
CA SER A 117 6.38 15.70 14.80
C SER A 117 6.10 14.50 15.71
N PHE A 118 7.02 13.53 15.77
CA PHE A 118 6.81 12.28 16.51
C PHE A 118 7.56 12.21 17.84
N ARG A 119 8.39 13.21 18.16
CA ARG A 119 9.24 13.25 19.38
C ARG A 119 10.16 12.02 19.51
N VAL A 120 10.66 11.53 18.37
CA VAL A 120 11.57 10.38 18.28
C VAL A 120 12.99 10.85 17.97
N LYS A 121 14.01 10.07 18.36
CA LYS A 121 15.42 10.31 18.00
C LYS A 121 15.85 9.36 16.88
N ALA A 122 16.92 9.70 16.17
CA ALA A 122 17.52 8.86 15.15
C ALA A 122 17.86 7.44 15.66
N PRO A 123 17.87 6.40 14.80
CA PRO A 123 17.56 6.46 13.37
C PRO A 123 16.08 6.75 13.12
N PHE A 124 15.77 7.46 12.04
CA PHE A 124 14.39 7.78 11.64
C PHE A 124 13.96 6.77 10.57
N PRO A 125 13.51 5.56 10.94
CA PRO A 125 13.01 4.62 9.97
C PRO A 125 11.80 5.27 9.28
N HIS A 126 11.90 5.38 7.97
CA HIS A 126 10.83 5.80 7.10
C HIS A 126 10.58 4.71 6.07
N VAL A 127 9.32 4.45 5.82
CA VAL A 127 8.90 3.37 4.96
C VAL A 127 8.66 3.97 3.56
N GLN A 128 9.72 4.12 2.76
CA GLN A 128 9.62 4.76 1.45
C GLN A 128 9.28 3.73 0.36
N THR A 129 8.01 3.74 -0.07
CA THR A 129 7.42 2.94 -1.16
C THR A 129 7.23 1.46 -0.82
N THR A 130 5.96 1.07 -0.71
CA THR A 130 5.54 0.00 0.19
C THR A 130 4.77 -1.08 -0.55
N VAL A 131 5.30 -2.29 -0.48
CA VAL A 131 4.42 -3.44 -0.42
C VAL A 131 4.09 -3.67 1.04
N TYR A 132 2.83 -3.61 1.41
CA TYR A 132 2.39 -3.94 2.75
C TYR A 132 1.04 -4.64 2.72
N ALA A 133 0.85 -5.53 3.69
CA ALA A 133 -0.34 -6.29 3.90
C ALA A 133 -0.97 -5.91 5.24
N MET A 134 -2.29 -5.84 5.28
CA MET A 134 -3.08 -5.61 6.48
C MET A 134 -4.19 -6.63 6.61
N THR A 135 -4.51 -6.96 7.85
CA THR A 135 -5.75 -7.67 8.17
C THR A 135 -6.97 -6.77 7.93
N TYR A 136 -8.14 -7.38 7.73
CA TYR A 136 -9.43 -6.67 7.74
C TYR A 136 -9.55 -5.71 8.92
N GLU A 137 -9.28 -6.19 10.13
CA GLU A 137 -9.40 -5.42 11.38
C GLU A 137 -8.57 -4.12 11.34
N ALA A 138 -7.31 -4.20 10.89
CA ALA A 138 -6.45 -3.03 10.77
C ALA A 138 -6.99 -2.03 9.74
N LEU A 139 -7.39 -2.52 8.56
CA LEU A 139 -7.94 -1.65 7.52
C LEU A 139 -9.26 -1.01 7.96
N SER A 140 -10.17 -1.77 8.57
CA SER A 140 -11.43 -1.27 9.12
C SER A 140 -11.20 -0.17 10.15
N TYR A 141 -10.22 -0.35 11.04
CA TYR A 141 -9.87 0.67 12.02
C TYR A 141 -9.39 1.95 11.33
N LEU A 142 -8.44 1.86 10.39
CA LEU A 142 -7.93 3.01 9.64
C LEU A 142 -9.05 3.75 8.90
N MET A 143 -9.95 3.02 8.25
CA MET A 143 -11.12 3.63 7.60
C MET A 143 -12.04 4.31 8.62
N SER A 144 -12.28 3.70 9.78
CA SER A 144 -13.17 4.27 10.81
C SER A 144 -12.67 5.58 11.40
N ILE A 145 -11.36 5.84 11.37
CA ILE A 145 -10.75 7.09 11.83
C ILE A 145 -10.52 8.09 10.70
N GLY A 146 -11.02 7.82 9.49
CA GLY A 146 -10.91 8.72 8.34
C GLY A 146 -9.52 8.77 7.71
N PHE A 147 -8.66 7.75 7.91
CA PHE A 147 -7.29 7.75 7.40
C PHE A 147 -7.22 7.90 5.87
N TYR A 148 -8.21 7.38 5.14
CA TYR A 148 -8.31 7.49 3.67
C TYR A 148 -9.23 8.61 3.19
N ASP A 149 -9.79 9.41 4.12
CA ASP A 149 -10.72 10.51 3.82
C ASP A 149 -9.98 11.83 3.62
N ILE A 150 -8.96 11.80 2.76
CA ILE A 150 -8.18 13.00 2.42
C ILE A 150 -8.73 13.65 1.16
N ASP A 151 -9.24 14.88 1.31
CA ASP A 151 -9.81 15.70 0.23
C ASP A 151 -8.97 16.94 -0.12
N TYR A 152 -7.93 17.22 0.64
CA TYR A 152 -7.02 18.34 0.43
C TYR A 152 -5.74 17.91 -0.30
N GLU A 153 -5.04 18.86 -0.93
CA GLU A 153 -3.71 18.59 -1.50
C GLU A 153 -2.68 18.50 -0.39
N ILE A 154 -1.86 17.45 -0.44
CA ILE A 154 -0.82 17.19 0.55
C ILE A 154 0.54 17.49 -0.08
N GLU A 155 1.35 18.29 0.61
CA GLU A 155 2.73 18.49 0.16
C GLU A 155 3.54 17.19 0.28
N ARG A 156 4.55 17.00 -0.58
CA ARG A 156 5.37 15.77 -0.55
C ARG A 156 5.98 15.49 0.82
N ALA A 157 6.30 16.53 1.60
CA ALA A 157 6.86 16.39 2.95
C ALA A 157 5.81 15.92 3.98
N GLU A 158 4.55 16.29 3.79
CA GLU A 158 3.45 15.90 4.66
C GLU A 158 3.01 14.45 4.42
N VAL A 159 3.17 13.93 3.20
CA VAL A 159 2.93 12.49 2.90
C VAL A 159 3.80 11.56 3.75
N ILE A 160 4.97 12.01 4.18
CA ILE A 160 5.88 11.26 5.07
C ILE A 160 5.36 11.21 6.52
N LEU A 161 4.51 12.16 6.90
CA LEU A 161 3.97 12.31 8.25
C LEU A 161 2.59 11.64 8.43
N LEU A 162 1.98 11.17 7.34
CA LEU A 162 0.74 10.37 7.35
C LEU A 162 1.06 8.91 7.70
#